data_AF-A0A942ME41-F1
#
_entry.id   AF-A0A942ME41-F1
#
_cell.length_a   1.000
_cell.length_b   1.000
_cell.length_c   1.000
_cell.angle_alpha   90.00
_cell.angle_beta   90.00
_cell.angle_gamma   90.00
#
_symmetry.space_group_name_H-M   'P 1'
#
loop_
_entity.id
_entity.type
_entity.pdbx_description
1 polymer ?
#
loop_
_entity_poly.entity_id
_entity_poly.type
_entity_poly.pdbx_seq_one_letter_code
_entity_poly.pdbx_strand_id
1 'polypeptide(L)'
;MDIQIQLPPVEFEQLYSAPQVNASTSQEIQARVVKARKRQQNRWNQYHTPYPANGLVSSLILKKEINLTKECRQLLKTAFS
;
A
#
# COMPACT_ATOMS: atom_id res chain seq x y z
N MET A 1 16.82 31.83 -4.90
CA MET A 1 18.10 31.25 -5.34
C MET A 1 17.81 29.83 -5.77
N ASP A 2 18.00 29.54 -7.04
CA ASP A 2 17.80 28.18 -7.56
C ASP A 2 19.14 27.44 -7.51
N ILE A 3 19.18 26.34 -6.78
CA ILE A 3 20.35 25.49 -6.70
C ILE A 3 20.25 24.48 -7.84
N GLN A 4 21.12 24.63 -8.84
CA GLN A 4 21.28 23.63 -9.88
C GLN A 4 22.36 22.64 -9.47
N ILE A 5 21.97 21.39 -9.24
CA ILE A 5 22.89 20.29 -8.96
C ILE A 5 23.04 19.49 -10.26
N GLN A 6 24.26 19.46 -10.79
CA GLN A 6 24.62 18.55 -11.87
C GLN A 6 25.06 17.21 -11.27
N LEU A 7 24.32 16.16 -11.57
CA LEU A 7 24.69 14.80 -11.17
C LEU A 7 25.47 14.15 -12.32
N PRO A 8 26.73 13.74 -12.10
CA PRO A 8 27.45 12.99 -13.10
C PRO A 8 26.79 11.61 -13.32
N PRO A 9 26.90 11.04 -14.53
CA PRO A 9 26.46 9.68 -14.76
C PRO A 9 27.23 8.71 -13.86
N VAL A 10 26.52 7.71 -13.33
CA VAL A 10 27.10 6.68 -12.47
C VAL A 10 27.61 5.55 -13.35
N GLU A 11 28.87 5.16 -13.18
CA GLU A 11 29.47 4.06 -13.92
C GLU A 11 28.90 2.70 -13.48
N PHE A 12 28.90 1.72 -14.39
CA PHE A 12 28.29 0.40 -14.14
C PHE A 12 28.91 -0.30 -12.94
N GLU A 13 30.23 -0.21 -12.78
CA GLU A 13 31.00 -0.82 -11.70
C GLU A 13 30.59 -0.26 -10.34
N GLN A 14 30.19 1.03 -10.29
CA GLN A 14 29.73 1.70 -9.08
C GLN A 14 28.32 1.25 -8.69
N LEU A 15 27.45 1.00 -9.68
CA LEU A 15 26.13 0.42 -9.45
C LEU A 15 26.22 -1.02 -8.94
N TYR A 16 27.12 -1.81 -9.52
CA TYR A 16 27.32 -3.21 -9.13
C TYR A 16 27.95 -3.35 -7.74
N SER A 17 28.88 -2.46 -7.40
CA SER A 17 29.57 -2.45 -6.10
C SER A 17 28.80 -1.72 -5.00
N ALA A 18 27.63 -1.16 -5.32
CA ALA A 18 26.83 -0.40 -4.37
C ALA A 18 26.50 -1.26 -3.14
N PRO A 19 26.67 -0.73 -1.91
CA PRO A 19 26.44 -1.51 -0.70
C PRO A 19 24.99 -2.02 -0.64
N GLN A 20 24.83 -3.35 -0.65
CA GLN A 20 23.54 -4.04 -0.50
C GLN A 20 23.00 -3.96 0.94
N VAL A 21 23.45 -2.99 1.74
CA VAL A 21 23.24 -2.91 3.21
C VAL A 21 21.77 -2.94 3.60
N ASN A 22 20.86 -2.55 2.69
CA ASN A 22 19.40 -2.64 2.87
C ASN A 22 18.68 -3.35 1.71
N ALA A 23 19.41 -4.04 0.84
CA ALA A 23 18.82 -4.67 -0.34
C ALA A 23 18.20 -6.01 0.06
N SER A 24 16.88 -6.13 -0.11
CA SER A 24 16.21 -7.41 -0.03
C SER A 24 16.33 -8.14 -1.36
N THR A 25 16.47 -9.47 -1.30
CA THR A 25 16.41 -10.27 -2.52
C THR A 25 15.00 -10.23 -3.11
N SER A 26 14.88 -10.48 -4.42
CA SER A 26 13.57 -10.60 -5.08
C SER A 26 12.71 -11.69 -4.43
N GLN A 27 13.32 -12.78 -3.96
CA GLN A 27 12.65 -13.86 -3.25
C GLN A 27 12.08 -13.39 -1.90
N GLU A 28 12.82 -12.60 -1.13
CA GLU A 28 12.34 -12.03 0.14
C GLU A 28 11.20 -11.02 -0.06
N ILE A 29 11.28 -10.21 -1.13
CA ILE A 29 10.19 -9.31 -1.52
C ILE A 29 8.95 -10.12 -1.87
N GLN A 30 9.09 -11.15 -2.71
CA GLN A 30 7.99 -12.03 -3.11
C GLN A 30 7.35 -12.70 -1.89
N ALA A 31 8.15 -13.25 -0.98
CA ALA A 31 7.67 -13.89 0.24
C ALA A 31 6.84 -12.92 1.11
N ARG A 32 7.29 -11.66 1.26
CA ARG A 32 6.54 -10.62 1.98
C ARG A 32 5.20 -10.31 1.33
N VAL A 33 5.17 -10.17 0.00
CA VAL A 33 3.93 -9.92 -0.75
C VAL A 33 2.94 -11.08 -0.58
N VAL A 34 3.40 -12.32 -0.72
CA VAL A 34 2.56 -13.51 -0.53
C VAL A 34 2.00 -13.58 0.89
N LYS A 35 2.84 -13.33 1.91
CA LYS A 35 2.41 -13.28 3.31
C LYS A 35 1.36 -12.19 3.55
N ALA A 36 1.54 -11.00 2.99
CA ALA A 36 0.58 -9.90 3.10
C ALA A 36 -0.77 -10.26 2.45
N ARG A 37 -0.75 -10.83 1.24
CA ARG A 37 -1.96 -11.29 0.54
C ARG A 37 -2.71 -12.36 1.32
N LYS A 38 -2.00 -13.35 1.88
CA LYS A 38 -2.60 -14.40 2.71
C LYS A 38 -3.26 -13.81 3.96
N ARG A 39 -2.61 -12.86 4.64
CA ARG A 39 -3.18 -12.16 5.80
C ARG A 39 -4.45 -11.39 5.45
N GLN A 40 -4.45 -10.71 4.29
CA GLN A 40 -5.63 -10.01 3.80
C GLN A 40 -6.78 -10.99 3.51
N GLN A 41 -6.51 -12.05 2.73
CA GLN A 41 -7.52 -13.06 2.41
C GLN A 41 -8.13 -13.68 3.68
N ASN A 42 -7.30 -14.06 4.65
CA ASN A 42 -7.77 -14.63 5.92
C ASN A 42 -8.70 -13.67 6.66
N ARG A 43 -8.38 -12.37 6.69
CA ARG A 43 -9.23 -11.35 7.31
C ARG A 43 -10.60 -11.30 6.66
N TRP A 44 -10.66 -11.28 5.33
CA TRP A 44 -11.94 -11.22 4.61
C TRP A 44 -12.75 -12.52 4.73
N ASN A 45 -12.08 -13.67 4.74
CA ASN A 45 -12.74 -14.96 4.97
C ASN A 45 -13.38 -15.04 6.37
N GLN A 46 -12.75 -14.46 7.40
CA GLN A 46 -13.29 -14.44 8.77
C GLN A 46 -14.62 -13.68 8.87
N TYR A 47 -14.83 -12.66 8.05
CA TYR A 47 -16.06 -11.87 8.03
C TYR A 47 -17.11 -12.42 7.04
N HIS A 48 -16.89 -13.60 6.46
CA HIS A 48 -17.79 -14.25 5.49
C HIS A 48 -18.23 -13.32 4.35
N THR A 49 -17.36 -12.41 3.93
CA THR A 49 -17.71 -11.47 2.86
C THR A 49 -17.48 -12.11 1.50
N PRO A 50 -18.29 -11.78 0.48
CA PRO A 50 -18.07 -12.25 -0.88
C PRO A 50 -16.86 -11.58 -1.57
N TYR A 51 -16.25 -10.58 -0.93
CA TYR A 51 -15.12 -9.83 -1.49
C TYR A 51 -13.79 -10.35 -0.94
N PRO A 52 -12.77 -10.58 -1.80
CA PRO A 52 -11.46 -11.05 -1.37
C PRO A 52 -10.54 -9.91 -0.85
N ALA A 53 -10.87 -8.65 -1.14
CA ALA A 53 -10.07 -7.48 -0.78
C ALA A 53 -10.91 -6.20 -0.70
N ASN A 54 -10.43 -5.22 0.07
CA ASN A 54 -11.03 -3.88 0.20
C ASN A 54 -11.13 -3.16 -1.15
N GLY A 55 -10.12 -3.29 -2.01
CA GLY A 55 -10.10 -2.63 -3.32
C GLY A 55 -11.17 -3.12 -4.31
N LEU A 56 -11.80 -4.26 -4.03
CA LEU A 56 -12.91 -4.80 -4.83
C LEU A 56 -14.29 -4.46 -4.24
N VAL A 57 -14.34 -3.80 -3.08
CA VAL A 57 -15.61 -3.35 -2.50
C VAL A 57 -15.99 -2.03 -3.14
N SER A 58 -17.07 -2.05 -3.92
CA SER A 58 -17.53 -0.82 -4.59
C SER A 58 -18.05 0.20 -3.57
N SER A 59 -17.97 1.47 -3.94
CA SER A 59 -18.53 2.57 -3.13
C SER A 59 -20.03 2.43 -2.90
N LEU A 60 -20.76 1.80 -3.82
CA LEU A 60 -22.18 1.49 -3.68
C LEU A 60 -22.43 0.49 -2.54
N ILE A 61 -21.63 -0.58 -2.47
CA ILE A 61 -21.71 -1.59 -1.40
C ILE A 61 -21.37 -0.95 -0.06
N LEU A 62 -20.30 -0.15 0.01
CA LEU A 62 -19.93 0.56 1.23
C LEU A 62 -21.06 1.48 1.70
N LYS A 63 -21.71 2.22 0.80
CA LYS A 63 -22.85 3.09 1.15
C LYS A 63 -24.09 2.31 1.61
N LYS A 64 -24.30 1.11 1.08
CA LYS A 64 -25.44 0.25 1.42
C LYS A 64 -25.25 -0.43 2.78
N GLU A 65 -24.07 -0.98 3.02
CA GLU A 65 -23.78 -1.79 4.21
C GLU A 65 -23.24 -0.94 5.38
N ILE A 66 -22.55 0.17 5.09
CA ILE A 66 -22.02 1.06 6.13
C ILE A 66 -22.98 2.23 6.34
N ASN A 67 -23.77 2.12 7.40
CA ASN A 67 -24.57 3.23 7.91
C ASN A 67 -23.66 4.21 8.67
N LEU A 68 -23.06 5.15 7.95
CA LEU A 68 -22.28 6.23 8.57
C LEU A 68 -23.20 7.12 9.42
N THR A 69 -22.94 7.19 10.72
CA THR A 69 -23.58 8.16 11.62
C THR A 69 -23.22 9.58 11.21
N LYS A 70 -23.98 10.57 11.69
CA LYS A 70 -23.68 11.99 11.44
C LYS A 70 -22.28 12.35 11.94
N GLU A 71 -21.86 11.82 13.09
CA GLU A 71 -20.53 12.03 13.67
C GLU A 71 -19.42 11.48 12.78
N CYS A 72 -19.55 10.24 12.29
CA CYS A 72 -18.54 9.65 11.40
C CYS A 72 -18.41 10.44 10.09
N ARG A 73 -19.51 10.97 9.54
CA ARG A 73 -19.47 11.82 8.34
C ARG A 73 -18.75 13.13 8.61
N GLN A 74 -18.99 13.73 9.78
CA GLN A 74 -18.33 14.98 10.16
C GLN A 74 -16.82 14.76 10.35
N LEU A 75 -16.43 13.68 11.02
CA LEU A 75 -15.03 13.30 11.21
C LEU A 75 -14.30 13.13 9.88
N LEU A 76 -14.93 12.41 8.92
CA LEU A 76 -14.36 12.23 7.59
C LEU A 76 -14.19 13.55 6.85
N LYS A 77 -15.16 14.47 6.93
CA LYS A 77 -15.03 15.80 6.31
C LYS A 77 -13.83 16.57 6.87
N THR A 78 -13.63 16.56 8.19
CA THR A 78 -12.51 17.28 8.81
C THR A 78 -11.15 16.69 8.43
N ALA A 79 -11.05 15.39 8.19
CA ALA A 79 -9.78 14.74 7.81
C ALA A 79 -9.32 15.01 6.37
N PHE A 80 -10.24 15.44 5.50
CA PHE A 80 -9.98 15.75 4.09
C PHE A 80 -10.02 17.25 3.75
N SER A 81 -10.28 18.10 4.75
CA SER A 81 -10.21 19.58 4.66
C SER A 81 -8.87 20.07 5.20
#